data_AF-R7TM39-F1
#
_entry.id   AF-R7TM39-F1
#
_cell.length_a   1.000
_cell.length_b   1.000
_cell.length_c   1.000
_cell.angle_alpha   90.00
_cell.angle_beta   90.00
_cell.angle_gamma   90.00
#
_symmetry.space_group_name_H-M   'P 1'
#
loop_
_entity.id
_entity.type
_entity.pdbx_description
1 polymer ?
#
loop_
_entity_poly.entity_id
_entity_poly.type
_entity_poly.pdbx_seq_one_letter_code
_entity_poly.pdbx_strand_id
1 'polypeptide(L)'
;MESEEKDEFIELLFGFSLCQSDILRCLAQHGCNISDRRLRRILAKKKLCRRKFSDIDDVASFVNNDLKDSGQQHGYRFMWQKLKDNGLNARNDDVRVIIRCLDPEGVVFRGCSRIVRGDAGTENVNVERIQVHLMGNGRNGCRTTYIKSKSTSNQRIECFWGQLRKQCAEYWIVLLSTLEDKWNFEADFVDKSLCQFCFVGQLQNELDAMLLSWNNHVIRKTRRGLPSGRPSVMYEFPSLYGVRSYQTDIRSGELENHEILCFCELAFPVTICFNFIVIP
;
A
#
# COMPACT_ATOMS: atom_id res chain seq x y z
N MET A 1 -13.69 -33.26 -25.64
CA MET A 1 -13.04 -33.07 -24.33
C MET A 1 -13.91 -33.69 -23.27
N GLU A 2 -13.39 -34.75 -22.67
CA GLU A 2 -14.07 -35.50 -21.60
C GLU A 2 -14.16 -34.66 -20.31
N SER A 3 -14.94 -35.13 -19.33
CA SER A 3 -15.15 -34.37 -18.08
C SER A 3 -13.86 -34.21 -17.27
N GLU A 4 -12.95 -35.17 -17.35
CA GLU A 4 -11.73 -35.22 -16.56
C GLU A 4 -10.63 -34.33 -17.17
N GLU A 5 -10.44 -34.40 -18.50
CA GLU A 5 -9.56 -33.49 -19.26
C GLU A 5 -9.94 -32.00 -19.09
N LYS A 6 -11.24 -31.70 -18.98
CA LYS A 6 -11.75 -30.34 -18.70
C LYS A 6 -11.27 -29.80 -17.37
N ASP A 7 -11.32 -30.66 -16.36
CA ASP A 7 -11.00 -30.32 -14.99
C ASP A 7 -9.49 -30.13 -14.81
N GLU A 8 -8.67 -30.94 -15.47
CA GLU A 8 -7.21 -30.78 -15.55
C GLU A 8 -6.80 -29.51 -16.32
N PHE A 9 -7.48 -29.21 -17.44
CA PHE A 9 -7.20 -27.99 -18.19
C PHE A 9 -7.57 -26.73 -17.39
N ILE A 10 -8.65 -26.76 -16.60
CA ILE A 10 -9.00 -25.68 -15.67
C ILE A 10 -7.94 -25.51 -14.58
N GLU A 11 -7.41 -26.61 -14.04
CA GLU A 11 -6.29 -26.58 -13.07
C GLU A 11 -5.05 -25.92 -13.67
N LEU A 12 -4.68 -26.32 -14.88
CA LEU A 12 -3.55 -25.76 -15.60
C LEU A 12 -3.71 -24.25 -15.83
N LEU A 13 -4.86 -23.83 -16.38
CA LEU A 13 -5.17 -22.42 -16.62
C LEU A 13 -5.22 -21.60 -15.32
N PHE A 14 -5.69 -22.19 -14.23
CA PHE A 14 -5.67 -21.56 -12.91
C PHE A 14 -4.24 -21.43 -12.36
N GLY A 15 -3.38 -22.43 -12.57
CA GLY A 15 -1.95 -22.39 -12.22
C GLY A 15 -1.17 -21.30 -12.94
N PHE A 16 -1.56 -20.97 -14.18
CA PHE A 16 -1.04 -19.81 -14.92
C PHE A 16 -1.54 -18.46 -14.40
N SER A 17 -2.23 -18.42 -13.25
CA SER A 17 -2.73 -17.20 -12.61
C SER A 17 -3.74 -16.39 -13.43
N LEU A 18 -4.31 -16.97 -14.50
CA LEU A 18 -5.37 -16.35 -15.29
C LEU A 18 -6.58 -16.01 -14.44
N CYS A 19 -7.27 -14.90 -14.71
CA CYS A 19 -8.49 -14.56 -13.98
C CYS A 19 -9.70 -15.38 -14.48
N GLN A 20 -10.81 -15.40 -13.73
CA GLN A 20 -11.96 -16.25 -14.08
C GLN A 20 -12.53 -15.95 -15.47
N SER A 21 -12.59 -14.68 -15.88
CA SER A 21 -13.05 -14.31 -17.22
C SER A 21 -12.10 -14.79 -18.32
N ASP A 22 -10.79 -14.85 -18.08
CA ASP A 22 -9.83 -15.34 -19.07
C ASP A 22 -9.85 -16.86 -19.18
N ILE A 23 -9.97 -17.55 -18.05
CA ILE A 23 -10.16 -19.01 -18.04
C ILE A 23 -11.40 -19.37 -18.88
N LEU A 24 -12.51 -18.63 -18.72
CA LEU A 24 -13.71 -18.82 -19.55
C LEU A 24 -13.45 -18.57 -21.05
N ARG A 25 -12.68 -17.53 -21.38
CA ARG A 25 -12.34 -17.18 -22.77
C ARG A 25 -11.47 -18.25 -23.42
N CYS A 26 -10.43 -18.72 -22.73
CA CYS A 26 -9.57 -19.81 -23.17
C CYS A 26 -10.37 -21.12 -23.36
N LEU A 27 -11.24 -21.45 -22.42
CA LEU A 27 -12.11 -22.64 -22.53
C LEU A 27 -13.04 -22.54 -23.74
N ALA A 28 -13.63 -21.37 -24.00
CA ALA A 28 -14.48 -21.15 -25.17
C ALA A 28 -13.71 -21.34 -26.48
N GLN A 29 -12.46 -20.87 -26.55
CA GLN A 29 -11.58 -21.01 -27.72
C GLN A 29 -11.18 -22.47 -28.00
N HIS A 30 -11.13 -23.31 -26.96
CA HIS A 30 -10.91 -24.76 -27.07
C HIS A 30 -12.23 -25.57 -27.13
N GLY A 31 -13.36 -24.92 -27.50
CA GLY A 31 -14.64 -25.60 -27.73
C GLY A 31 -15.38 -26.01 -26.45
N CYS A 32 -15.00 -25.46 -25.30
CA CYS A 32 -15.56 -25.76 -23.99
C CYS A 32 -16.29 -24.56 -23.39
N ASN A 33 -17.54 -24.34 -23.80
CA ASN A 33 -18.38 -23.30 -23.19
C ASN A 33 -18.91 -23.76 -21.83
N ILE A 34 -18.43 -23.12 -20.75
CA ILE A 34 -18.99 -23.26 -19.40
C ILE A 34 -19.43 -21.89 -18.88
N SER A 35 -20.41 -21.87 -17.98
CA SER A 35 -20.79 -20.63 -17.31
C SER A 35 -19.81 -20.29 -16.18
N ASP A 36 -19.66 -19.00 -15.87
CA ASP A 36 -18.87 -18.51 -14.73
C ASP A 36 -19.26 -19.21 -13.42
N ARG A 37 -20.57 -19.44 -13.21
CA ARG A 37 -21.09 -20.18 -12.05
C ARG A 37 -20.56 -21.61 -11.98
N ARG A 38 -20.47 -22.30 -13.11
CA ARG A 38 -19.95 -23.67 -13.19
C ARG A 38 -18.44 -23.68 -12.93
N LEU A 39 -17.70 -22.73 -13.52
CA LEU A 39 -16.26 -22.56 -13.27
C LEU A 39 -15.98 -22.34 -11.78
N ARG A 40 -16.70 -21.42 -11.12
CA ARG A 40 -16.58 -21.18 -9.67
C ARG A 40 -16.81 -22.44 -8.83
N ARG A 41 -17.81 -23.27 -9.20
CA ARG A 41 -18.07 -24.54 -8.51
C ARG A 41 -16.94 -25.54 -8.69
N ILE A 42 -16.37 -25.65 -9.89
CA ILE A 42 -15.23 -26.55 -10.16
C ILE A 42 -14.01 -26.12 -9.34
N LEU A 43 -13.67 -24.82 -9.38
CA LEU A 43 -12.57 -24.26 -8.59
C LEU A 43 -12.77 -24.48 -7.09
N ALA A 44 -13.99 -24.30 -6.57
CA ALA A 44 -14.31 -24.56 -5.16
C ALA A 44 -14.19 -26.04 -4.80
N LYS A 45 -14.72 -26.94 -5.65
CA LYS A 45 -14.62 -28.40 -5.46
C LYS A 45 -13.17 -28.87 -5.41
N LYS A 46 -12.31 -28.28 -6.25
CA LYS A 46 -10.87 -28.55 -6.31
C LYS A 46 -10.03 -27.75 -5.30
N LYS A 47 -10.66 -26.93 -4.45
CA LYS A 47 -10.00 -26.05 -3.46
C LYS A 47 -8.97 -25.09 -4.07
N LEU A 48 -9.16 -24.72 -5.33
CA LEU A 48 -8.30 -23.80 -6.06
C LEU A 48 -8.72 -22.36 -5.74
N CYS A 49 -8.11 -21.78 -4.72
CA CYS A 49 -8.31 -20.39 -4.32
C CYS A 49 -7.04 -19.58 -4.57
N ARG A 50 -7.18 -18.44 -5.26
CA ARG A 50 -6.03 -17.58 -5.60
C ARG A 50 -5.39 -16.94 -4.36
N ARG A 51 -6.15 -16.81 -3.27
CA ARG A 51 -5.68 -16.30 -1.98
C ARG A 51 -6.03 -17.34 -0.92
N LYS A 52 -5.02 -17.91 -0.29
CA LYS A 52 -5.17 -18.71 0.92
C LYS A 52 -4.88 -17.81 2.11
N PHE A 53 -5.89 -17.55 2.94
CA PHE A 53 -5.71 -16.74 4.14
C PHE A 53 -5.20 -17.61 5.29
N SER A 54 -4.35 -17.05 6.12
CA SER A 54 -3.91 -17.66 7.37
C SER A 54 -5.05 -17.74 8.36
N ASP A 55 -4.92 -18.61 9.35
CA ASP A 55 -5.89 -18.68 10.44
C ASP A 55 -5.94 -17.35 11.20
N ILE A 56 -7.13 -16.98 11.66
CA ILE A 56 -7.33 -15.68 12.29
C ILE A 56 -6.62 -15.60 13.65
N ASP A 57 -6.48 -16.72 14.35
CA ASP A 57 -5.81 -16.79 15.65
C ASP A 57 -4.29 -16.62 15.49
N ASP A 58 -3.70 -17.17 14.42
CA ASP A 58 -2.29 -16.97 14.07
C ASP A 58 -2.00 -15.50 13.74
N VAL A 59 -2.88 -14.88 12.96
CA VAL A 59 -2.79 -13.46 12.59
C VAL A 59 -2.94 -12.59 13.83
N ALA A 60 -3.93 -12.85 14.69
CA ALA A 60 -4.15 -12.09 15.92
C ALA A 60 -2.98 -12.23 16.90
N SER A 61 -2.41 -13.43 17.03
CA SER A 61 -1.25 -13.70 17.88
C SER A 61 -0.02 -12.92 17.41
N PHE A 62 0.24 -12.90 16.10
CA PHE A 62 1.32 -12.11 15.52
C PHE A 62 1.12 -10.61 15.80
N VAL A 63 -0.07 -10.09 15.52
CA VAL A 63 -0.39 -8.66 15.73
C VAL A 63 -0.25 -8.28 17.19
N ASN A 64 -0.73 -9.11 18.13
CA ASN A 64 -0.61 -8.86 19.57
C ASN A 64 0.86 -8.81 20.03
N ASN A 65 1.71 -9.67 19.48
CA ASN A 65 3.14 -9.66 19.80
C ASN A 65 3.83 -8.42 19.21
N ASP A 66 3.55 -8.06 17.95
CA ASP A 66 4.15 -6.86 17.35
C ASP A 66 3.69 -5.59 18.09
N LEU A 67 2.42 -5.52 18.51
CA LEU A 67 1.87 -4.41 19.31
C LEU A 67 2.51 -4.28 20.69
N LYS A 68 3.15 -5.32 21.25
CA LYS A 68 3.91 -5.17 22.51
C LYS A 68 5.26 -4.47 22.30
N ASP A 69 5.78 -4.50 21.07
CA ASP A 69 7.06 -3.91 20.69
C ASP A 69 6.86 -2.64 19.83
N SER A 70 7.26 -2.67 18.57
CA SER A 70 7.23 -1.53 17.63
C SER A 70 5.84 -1.29 16.99
N GLY A 71 4.95 -2.29 17.06
CA GLY A 71 3.64 -2.31 16.41
C GLY A 71 2.68 -1.20 16.84
N GLN A 72 2.86 -0.64 18.03
CA GLN A 72 2.02 0.42 18.60
C GLN A 72 1.96 1.66 17.70
N GLN A 73 3.03 1.94 16.94
CA GLN A 73 3.09 3.07 16.01
C GLN A 73 2.71 2.71 14.57
N HIS A 74 2.52 1.42 14.24
CA HIS A 74 2.28 0.94 12.86
C HIS A 74 0.81 0.85 12.45
N GLY A 75 0.37 1.66 11.48
CA GLY A 75 -1.02 1.60 11.01
C GLY A 75 -1.38 0.22 10.44
N TYR A 76 -2.66 -0.09 10.33
CA TYR A 76 -3.13 -1.42 9.90
C TYR A 76 -2.55 -1.89 8.55
N ARG A 77 -2.27 -0.96 7.62
CA ARG A 77 -1.61 -1.29 6.33
C ARG A 77 -0.17 -1.75 6.52
N PHE A 78 0.56 -1.14 7.44
CA PHE A 78 1.95 -1.53 7.69
C PHE A 78 2.02 -2.83 8.50
N MET A 79 1.10 -3.03 9.45
CA MET A 79 0.92 -4.32 10.11
C MET A 79 0.57 -5.44 9.12
N TRP A 80 -0.28 -5.15 8.13
CA TRP A 80 -0.60 -6.09 7.05
C TRP A 80 0.63 -6.45 6.20
N GLN A 81 1.50 -5.48 5.91
CA GLN A 81 2.75 -5.75 5.20
C GLN A 81 3.68 -6.64 6.04
N LYS A 82 3.83 -6.36 7.34
CA LYS A 82 4.62 -7.20 8.26
C LYS A 82 4.12 -8.65 8.32
N LEU A 83 2.80 -8.85 8.37
CA LEU A 83 2.20 -10.18 8.30
C LEU A 83 2.63 -10.90 7.03
N LYS A 84 2.53 -10.22 5.88
CA LYS A 84 2.91 -10.76 4.57
C LYS A 84 4.40 -11.13 4.51
N ASP A 85 5.27 -10.26 5.03
CA ASP A 85 6.72 -10.48 5.08
C ASP A 85 7.09 -11.67 5.98
N ASN A 86 6.23 -11.99 6.96
CA ASN A 86 6.35 -13.17 7.83
C ASN A 86 5.52 -14.37 7.34
N GLY A 87 5.06 -14.36 6.09
CA GLY A 87 4.35 -15.49 5.48
C GLY A 87 2.88 -15.65 5.91
N LEU A 88 2.33 -14.69 6.65
CA LEU A 88 0.93 -14.67 7.06
C LEU A 88 0.11 -13.84 6.07
N ASN A 89 -0.94 -14.44 5.50
CA ASN A 89 -1.80 -13.77 4.53
C ASN A 89 -3.16 -13.44 5.15
N ALA A 90 -3.43 -12.16 5.37
CA ALA A 90 -4.68 -11.66 5.94
C ALA A 90 -5.35 -10.65 5.01
N ARG A 91 -6.65 -10.40 5.19
CA ARG A 91 -7.29 -9.24 4.54
C ARG A 91 -6.93 -7.98 5.31
N ASN A 92 -6.78 -6.87 4.59
CA ASN A 92 -6.53 -5.56 5.22
C ASN A 92 -7.61 -5.18 6.23
N ASP A 93 -8.88 -5.51 5.96
CA ASP A 93 -9.98 -5.25 6.88
C ASP A 93 -9.91 -6.13 8.13
N ASP A 94 -9.55 -7.42 7.99
CA ASP A 94 -9.38 -8.32 9.14
C ASP A 94 -8.26 -7.79 10.06
N VAL A 95 -7.12 -7.35 9.49
CA VAL A 95 -6.02 -6.74 10.26
C VAL A 95 -6.47 -5.46 10.95
N ARG A 96 -7.26 -4.62 10.28
CA ARG A 96 -7.82 -3.40 10.88
C ARG A 96 -8.70 -3.72 12.08
N VAL A 97 -9.60 -4.69 11.95
CA VAL A 97 -10.50 -5.10 13.04
C VAL A 97 -9.70 -5.71 14.18
N ILE A 98 -8.74 -6.59 13.88
CA ILE A 98 -7.87 -7.22 14.88
C ILE A 98 -7.09 -6.18 15.69
N ILE A 99 -6.46 -5.20 15.03
CA ILE A 99 -5.74 -4.11 15.73
C ILE A 99 -6.71 -3.29 16.59
N ARG A 100 -7.91 -2.97 16.09
CA ARG A 100 -8.91 -2.22 16.86
C ARG A 100 -9.41 -3.00 18.07
N CYS A 101 -9.47 -4.32 17.99
CA CYS A 101 -9.85 -5.18 19.12
C CYS A 101 -8.71 -5.35 20.14
N LEU A 102 -7.46 -5.48 19.67
CA LEU A 102 -6.29 -5.73 20.52
C LEU A 102 -5.73 -4.45 21.15
N ASP A 103 -5.83 -3.33 20.45
CA ASP A 103 -5.31 -2.02 20.86
C ASP A 103 -6.33 -0.91 20.53
N PRO A 104 -7.54 -0.95 21.11
CA PRO A 104 -8.57 0.05 20.86
C PRO A 104 -8.10 1.44 21.26
N GLU A 105 -7.35 1.53 22.37
CA GLU A 105 -6.75 2.75 22.86
C GLU A 105 -5.68 3.26 21.90
N GLY A 106 -4.70 2.45 21.48
CA GLY A 106 -3.67 2.86 20.53
C GLY A 106 -4.18 3.18 19.13
N VAL A 107 -5.31 2.60 18.68
CA VAL A 107 -5.99 3.08 17.46
C VAL A 107 -6.53 4.51 17.62
N VAL A 108 -6.98 4.86 18.82
CA VAL A 108 -7.44 6.22 19.17
C VAL A 108 -6.26 7.17 19.47
N PHE A 109 -5.20 6.66 20.10
CA PHE A 109 -3.96 7.38 20.45
C PHE A 109 -2.95 7.46 19.30
N ARG A 110 -3.20 6.84 18.14
CA ARG A 110 -2.56 7.20 16.87
C ARG A 110 -3.05 8.58 16.48
N GLY A 111 -2.55 9.57 17.21
CA GLY A 111 -2.94 10.95 17.13
C GLY A 111 -2.66 11.55 15.76
N CYS A 112 -3.30 12.68 15.52
CA CYS A 112 -3.17 13.45 14.31
C CYS A 112 -1.91 14.32 14.37
N SER A 113 -1.24 14.53 13.23
CA SER A 113 -0.14 15.49 13.12
C SER A 113 -0.64 16.89 13.48
N ARG A 114 0.14 17.69 14.22
CA ARG A 114 -0.24 19.09 14.54
C ARG A 114 -0.50 19.96 13.32
N ILE A 115 0.31 19.78 12.28
CA ILE A 115 0.21 20.51 11.01
C ILE A 115 0.50 19.53 9.89
N VAL A 116 -0.29 19.59 8.82
CA VAL A 116 0.01 18.90 7.55
C VAL A 116 0.39 19.93 6.49
N ARG A 117 1.38 19.61 5.67
CA ARG A 117 1.74 20.40 4.49
C ARG A 117 1.44 19.57 3.27
N GLY A 118 0.74 20.15 2.30
CA GLY A 118 0.50 19.52 1.00
C GLY A 118 0.47 20.57 -0.10
N ASP A 119 0.37 20.12 -1.34
CA ASP A 119 0.16 21.03 -2.45
C ASP A 119 -1.33 21.40 -2.60
N ALA A 120 -1.63 22.24 -3.60
CA ALA A 120 -2.98 22.69 -3.88
C ALA A 120 -3.77 21.73 -4.80
N GLY A 121 -3.37 20.46 -4.88
CA GLY A 121 -4.05 19.44 -5.68
C GLY A 121 -5.47 19.15 -5.18
N THR A 122 -6.37 18.79 -6.09
CA THR A 122 -7.76 18.45 -5.78
C THR A 122 -7.86 17.17 -4.94
N GLU A 123 -6.94 16.23 -5.14
CA GLU A 123 -6.77 15.02 -4.33
C GLU A 123 -6.47 15.31 -2.84
N ASN A 124 -5.80 16.44 -2.55
CA ASN A 124 -5.37 16.83 -1.21
C ASN A 124 -6.41 17.63 -0.43
N VAL A 125 -7.54 17.98 -1.06
CA VAL A 125 -8.65 18.70 -0.40
C VAL A 125 -9.22 17.88 0.76
N ASN A 126 -9.31 16.57 0.60
CA ASN A 126 -9.82 15.70 1.67
C ASN A 126 -8.86 15.65 2.86
N VAL A 127 -7.54 15.62 2.61
CA VAL A 127 -6.51 15.66 3.66
C VAL A 127 -6.60 16.99 4.43
N GLU A 128 -6.73 18.12 3.72
CA GLU A 128 -6.92 19.43 4.34
C GLU A 128 -8.18 19.47 5.22
N ARG A 129 -9.33 18.97 4.72
CA ARG A 129 -10.59 18.96 5.48
C ARG A 129 -10.49 18.11 6.74
N ILE A 130 -9.94 16.90 6.64
CA ILE A 130 -9.73 16.00 7.78
C ILE A 130 -8.79 16.67 8.79
N GLN A 131 -7.69 17.28 8.33
CA GLN A 131 -6.73 17.97 9.19
C GLN A 131 -7.35 19.16 9.92
N VAL A 132 -8.15 19.98 9.24
CA VAL A 132 -8.89 21.10 9.85
C VAL A 132 -9.90 20.60 10.86
N HIS A 133 -10.59 19.50 10.58
CA HIS A 133 -11.57 18.92 11.49
C HIS A 133 -10.92 18.42 12.80
N LEU A 134 -9.87 17.62 12.69
CA LEU A 134 -9.20 17.02 13.85
C LEU A 134 -8.44 18.06 14.69
N MET A 135 -7.79 19.02 14.02
CA MET A 135 -6.82 19.94 14.63
C MET A 135 -7.30 21.39 14.75
N GLY A 136 -8.51 21.67 14.27
CA GLY A 136 -9.16 22.97 14.37
C GLY A 136 -9.39 23.44 15.81
N ASN A 137 -9.89 24.66 15.97
CA ASN A 137 -10.21 25.27 17.27
C ASN A 137 -9.00 25.41 18.23
N GLY A 138 -7.79 25.62 17.69
CA GLY A 138 -6.60 25.91 18.49
C GLY A 138 -5.98 24.71 19.20
N ARG A 139 -6.46 23.48 18.95
CA ARG A 139 -5.97 22.25 19.57
C ARG A 139 -4.51 21.97 19.30
N ASN A 140 -4.07 22.30 18.09
CA ASN A 140 -2.70 22.10 17.68
C ASN A 140 -1.74 23.18 18.23
N GLY A 141 -2.23 24.18 18.98
CA GLY A 141 -1.43 25.29 19.48
C GLY A 141 -0.74 26.12 18.38
N CYS A 142 -1.22 26.03 17.15
CA CYS A 142 -0.66 26.69 15.97
C CYS A 142 -1.73 27.52 15.26
N ARG A 143 -1.28 28.54 14.52
CA ARG A 143 -2.18 29.44 13.78
C ARG A 143 -2.86 28.78 12.58
N THR A 144 -2.29 27.67 12.08
CA THR A 144 -2.81 26.91 10.94
C THR A 144 -2.74 25.41 11.24
N THR A 145 -3.66 24.64 10.66
CA THR A 145 -3.68 23.18 10.72
C THR A 145 -3.15 22.54 9.44
N TYR A 146 -3.28 23.25 8.32
CA TYR A 146 -2.84 22.82 6.99
C TYR A 146 -2.05 23.94 6.29
N ILE A 147 -0.97 23.58 5.60
CA ILE A 147 -0.11 24.51 4.83
C ILE A 147 -0.13 24.12 3.37
N LYS A 148 -0.80 24.92 2.54
CA LYS A 148 -0.70 24.82 1.07
C LYS A 148 0.64 25.34 0.59
N SER A 149 1.36 24.52 -0.16
CA SER A 149 2.66 24.84 -0.74
C SER A 149 2.66 24.62 -2.25
N LYS A 150 3.60 25.23 -2.96
CA LYS A 150 3.85 24.86 -4.37
C LYS A 150 4.46 23.47 -4.42
N SER A 151 4.14 22.67 -5.43
CA SER A 151 4.76 21.35 -5.65
C SER A 151 6.29 21.45 -5.74
N THR A 152 6.80 22.56 -6.29
CA THR A 152 8.24 22.89 -6.33
C THR A 152 8.87 23.13 -4.95
N SER A 153 8.09 23.26 -3.87
CA SER A 153 8.62 23.34 -2.50
C SER A 153 8.84 21.95 -1.89
N ASN A 154 8.34 20.89 -2.51
CA ASN A 154 8.42 19.52 -2.02
C ASN A 154 9.73 18.81 -2.41
N GLN A 155 10.86 19.53 -2.28
CA GLN A 155 12.16 19.15 -2.83
C GLN A 155 12.66 17.76 -2.39
N ARG A 156 12.29 17.30 -1.18
CA ARG A 156 12.69 15.97 -0.70
C ARG A 156 11.97 14.84 -1.43
N ILE A 157 10.65 14.98 -1.60
CA ILE A 157 9.83 13.99 -2.31
C ILE A 157 10.21 14.00 -3.79
N GLU A 158 10.41 15.18 -4.38
CA GLU A 158 10.91 15.29 -5.76
C GLU A 158 12.31 14.69 -5.94
N CYS A 159 13.20 14.87 -4.96
CA CYS A 159 14.53 14.26 -4.98
C CYS A 159 14.44 12.73 -4.90
N PHE A 160 13.56 12.19 -4.06
CA PHE A 160 13.26 10.76 -4.05
C PHE A 160 12.77 10.31 -5.42
N TRP A 161 11.76 10.96 -6.00
CA TRP A 161 11.18 10.52 -7.28
C TRP A 161 12.22 10.53 -8.40
N GLY A 162 13.10 11.54 -8.39
CA GLY A 162 14.25 11.59 -9.28
C GLY A 162 15.22 10.42 -9.09
N GLN A 163 15.42 9.95 -7.86
CA GLN A 163 16.29 8.81 -7.55
C GLN A 163 15.64 7.47 -7.86
N LEU A 164 14.35 7.27 -7.53
CA LEU A 164 13.57 6.09 -7.93
C LEU A 164 13.61 5.93 -9.45
N ARG A 165 13.39 7.02 -10.20
CA ARG A 165 13.47 7.00 -11.65
C ARG A 165 14.85 6.55 -12.11
N LYS A 166 15.91 7.23 -11.66
CA LYS A 166 17.29 6.95 -12.08
C LYS A 166 17.78 5.54 -11.73
N GLN A 167 17.38 5.00 -10.59
CA GLN A 167 17.93 3.75 -10.07
C GLN A 167 17.09 2.52 -10.42
N CYS A 168 15.80 2.69 -10.71
CA CYS A 168 14.90 1.57 -10.98
C CYS A 168 13.99 1.84 -12.19
N ALA A 169 13.14 2.88 -12.12
CA ALA A 169 12.00 2.96 -13.04
C ALA A 169 12.37 3.30 -14.50
N GLU A 170 13.50 3.96 -14.76
CA GLU A 170 13.87 4.41 -16.11
C GLU A 170 13.99 3.24 -17.11
N TYR A 171 14.63 2.14 -16.70
CA TYR A 171 14.76 0.94 -17.54
C TYR A 171 13.38 0.40 -17.96
N TRP A 172 12.48 0.25 -16.99
CA TRP A 172 11.15 -0.29 -17.21
C TRP A 172 10.28 0.62 -18.08
N ILE A 173 10.38 1.93 -17.89
CA ILE A 173 9.69 2.90 -18.75
C ILE A 173 10.14 2.72 -20.19
N VAL A 174 11.46 2.70 -20.44
CA VAL A 174 12.00 2.55 -21.81
C VAL A 174 11.63 1.19 -22.41
N LEU A 175 11.71 0.10 -21.64
CA LEU A 175 11.35 -1.23 -22.09
C LEU A 175 9.87 -1.30 -22.51
N LEU A 176 8.97 -0.87 -21.63
CA LEU A 176 7.53 -0.93 -21.88
C LEU A 176 7.11 -0.01 -23.03
N SER A 177 7.69 1.20 -23.13
CA SER A 177 7.47 2.08 -24.29
C SER A 177 7.98 1.45 -25.60
N THR A 178 9.10 0.72 -25.55
CA THR A 178 9.61 0.01 -26.74
C THR A 178 8.70 -1.14 -27.17
N LEU A 179 8.03 -1.80 -26.21
CA LEU A 179 7.04 -2.84 -26.52
C LEU A 179 5.81 -2.23 -27.21
N GLU A 180 5.31 -1.12 -26.69
CA GLU A 180 4.22 -0.32 -27.29
C GLU A 180 4.54 0.09 -28.73
N ASP A 181 5.74 0.62 -28.96
CA ASP A 181 6.11 1.16 -30.28
C ASP A 181 6.43 0.09 -31.34
N LYS A 182 6.94 -1.09 -30.95
CA LYS A 182 7.53 -2.06 -31.91
C LYS A 182 6.85 -3.43 -31.97
N TRP A 183 6.06 -3.82 -30.97
CA TRP A 183 5.67 -5.22 -30.80
C TRP A 183 4.16 -5.48 -30.84
N ASN A 184 3.40 -4.62 -31.53
CA ASN A 184 1.93 -4.72 -31.62
C ASN A 184 1.27 -4.85 -30.24
N PHE A 185 1.83 -4.12 -29.27
CA PHE A 185 1.37 -4.07 -27.90
C PHE A 185 0.35 -2.94 -27.80
N GLU A 186 -0.93 -3.29 -27.75
CA GLU A 186 -2.05 -2.35 -27.69
C GLU A 186 -2.35 -1.89 -26.26
N ALA A 187 -1.55 -2.36 -25.29
CA ALA A 187 -1.76 -2.15 -23.86
C ALA A 187 -3.16 -2.60 -23.41
N ASP A 188 -3.69 -3.64 -24.06
CA ASP A 188 -4.95 -4.26 -23.72
C ASP A 188 -4.83 -5.06 -22.42
N PHE A 189 -5.89 -5.76 -22.03
CA PHE A 189 -5.87 -6.55 -20.81
C PHE A 189 -4.84 -7.69 -20.85
N VAL A 190 -4.65 -8.33 -22.01
CA VAL A 190 -3.75 -9.48 -22.17
C VAL A 190 -2.31 -9.01 -22.09
N ASP A 191 -1.97 -7.96 -22.81
CA ASP A 191 -0.67 -7.29 -22.81
C ASP A 191 -0.25 -6.86 -21.40
N LYS A 192 -1.16 -6.20 -20.67
CA LYS A 192 -0.93 -5.81 -19.28
C LYS A 192 -0.75 -7.00 -18.35
N SER A 193 -1.53 -8.07 -18.55
CA SER A 193 -1.46 -9.29 -17.73
C SER A 193 -0.17 -10.06 -17.95
N LEU A 194 0.30 -10.15 -19.21
CA LEU A 194 1.59 -10.76 -19.56
C LEU A 194 2.75 -9.97 -18.97
N CYS A 195 2.75 -8.64 -19.11
CA CYS A 195 3.74 -7.79 -18.47
C CYS A 195 3.74 -7.95 -16.95
N GLN A 196 2.56 -8.03 -16.33
CA GLN A 196 2.46 -8.27 -14.89
C GLN A 196 3.04 -9.63 -14.50
N PHE A 197 2.67 -10.69 -15.22
CA PHE A 197 3.16 -12.04 -14.94
C PHE A 197 4.68 -12.14 -15.09
N CYS A 198 5.23 -11.60 -16.18
CA CYS A 198 6.65 -11.69 -16.49
C CYS A 198 7.52 -10.80 -15.60
N PHE A 199 7.05 -9.58 -15.30
CA PHE A 199 7.93 -8.52 -14.78
C PHE A 199 7.64 -8.10 -13.34
N VAL A 200 6.44 -8.34 -12.77
CA VAL A 200 6.12 -7.86 -11.41
C VAL A 200 7.08 -8.40 -10.36
N GLY A 201 7.48 -9.66 -10.44
CA GLY A 201 8.45 -10.23 -9.48
C GLY A 201 9.81 -9.53 -9.55
N GLN A 202 10.29 -9.23 -10.76
CA GLN A 202 11.55 -8.53 -10.98
C GLN A 202 11.46 -7.06 -10.53
N LEU A 203 10.39 -6.37 -10.92
CA LEU A 203 10.07 -5.02 -10.47
C LEU A 203 10.03 -4.93 -8.95
N GLN A 204 9.35 -5.86 -8.26
CA GLN A 204 9.26 -5.84 -6.80
C GLN A 204 10.64 -5.97 -6.15
N ASN A 205 11.48 -6.90 -6.64
CA ASN A 205 12.85 -7.07 -6.11
C ASN A 205 13.70 -5.81 -6.29
N GLU A 206 13.62 -5.15 -7.44
CA GLU A 206 14.35 -3.90 -7.68
C GLU A 206 13.85 -2.75 -6.81
N LEU A 207 12.53 -2.65 -6.62
CA LEU A 207 11.93 -1.65 -5.74
C LEU A 207 12.32 -1.88 -4.28
N ASP A 208 12.35 -3.13 -3.83
CA ASP A 208 12.76 -3.50 -2.46
C ASP A 208 14.25 -3.17 -2.24
N ALA A 209 15.11 -3.47 -3.22
CA ALA A 209 16.52 -3.10 -3.17
C ALA A 209 16.73 -1.58 -3.14
N MET A 210 15.96 -0.84 -3.94
CA MET A 210 15.98 0.63 -3.94
C MET A 210 15.52 1.19 -2.59
N LEU A 211 14.42 0.67 -2.04
CA LEU A 211 13.92 1.07 -0.71
C LEU A 211 14.96 0.81 0.39
N LEU A 212 15.62 -0.34 0.37
CA LEU A 212 16.68 -0.66 1.33
C LEU A 212 17.85 0.33 1.20
N SER A 213 18.27 0.64 -0.02
CA SER A 213 19.33 1.63 -0.29
C SER A 213 18.91 3.03 0.20
N TRP A 214 17.71 3.46 -0.14
CA TRP A 214 17.16 4.74 0.29
C TRP A 214 17.04 4.83 1.81
N ASN A 215 16.53 3.82 2.49
CA ASN A 215 16.35 3.89 3.93
C ASN A 215 17.69 3.92 4.70
N ASN A 216 18.76 3.40 4.10
CA ASN A 216 20.09 3.33 4.71
C ASN A 216 21.06 4.42 4.24
N HIS A 217 20.70 5.23 3.25
CA HIS A 217 21.56 6.33 2.79
C HIS A 217 21.75 7.38 3.90
N VAL A 218 22.89 8.07 3.88
CA VAL A 218 23.16 9.12 4.86
C VAL A 218 22.76 10.47 4.28
N ILE A 219 21.76 11.12 4.88
CA ILE A 219 21.41 12.51 4.60
C ILE A 219 22.46 13.41 5.25
N ARG A 220 23.15 14.19 4.42
CA ARG A 220 24.19 15.12 4.88
C ARG A 220 23.57 16.29 5.65
N LYS A 221 24.29 16.75 6.68
CA LYS A 221 23.92 17.94 7.43
C LYS A 221 23.94 19.18 6.52
N THR A 222 22.86 19.96 6.56
CA THR A 222 22.75 21.21 5.81
C THR A 222 22.74 22.41 6.76
N ARG A 223 23.12 23.60 6.26
CA ARG A 223 23.11 24.85 7.05
C ARG A 223 21.70 25.28 7.50
N ARG A 224 20.64 24.74 6.89
CA ARG A 224 19.24 25.08 7.17
C ARG A 224 18.64 24.29 8.34
N GLY A 225 19.45 23.52 9.08
CA GLY A 225 18.99 22.75 10.23
C GLY A 225 18.00 21.63 9.86
N LEU A 226 18.00 21.18 8.61
CA LEU A 226 17.17 20.06 8.18
C LEU A 226 17.65 18.75 8.83
N PRO A 227 16.73 17.81 9.14
CA PRO A 227 17.06 16.47 9.59
C PRO A 227 18.21 15.84 8.77
N SER A 228 19.17 15.27 9.47
CA SER A 228 20.38 14.66 8.90
C SER A 228 20.70 13.37 9.63
N GLY A 229 21.16 12.35 8.91
CA GLY A 229 21.32 10.99 9.45
C GLY A 229 20.81 9.94 8.46
N ARG A 230 20.69 8.69 8.91
CA ARG A 230 20.09 7.63 8.12
C ARG A 230 18.57 7.64 8.31
N PRO A 231 17.76 7.67 7.25
CA PRO A 231 16.29 7.70 7.36
C PRO A 231 15.73 6.62 8.28
N SER A 232 16.22 5.37 8.16
CA SER A 232 15.81 4.25 9.02
C SER A 232 16.04 4.52 10.51
N VAL A 233 17.23 5.02 10.86
CA VAL A 233 17.59 5.34 12.25
C VAL A 233 16.83 6.56 12.76
N MET A 234 16.63 7.57 11.92
CA MET A 234 15.88 8.78 12.27
C MET A 234 14.41 8.47 12.55
N TYR A 235 13.83 7.52 11.82
CA TYR A 235 12.46 7.07 12.01
C TYR A 235 12.30 6.21 13.26
N GLU A 236 13.17 5.21 13.43
CA GLU A 236 13.08 4.26 14.54
C GLU A 236 13.48 4.89 15.88
N PHE A 237 14.47 5.79 15.87
CA PHE A 237 15.05 6.37 17.08
C PHE A 237 15.09 7.91 17.04
N PRO A 238 13.93 8.59 16.96
CA PRO A 238 13.86 10.05 16.84
C PRO A 238 14.45 10.78 18.07
N SER A 239 14.45 10.12 19.24
CA SER A 239 15.03 10.63 20.48
C SER A 239 16.54 10.86 20.39
N LEU A 240 17.28 10.07 19.60
CA LEU A 240 18.72 10.24 19.37
C LEU A 240 19.05 11.56 18.66
N TYR A 241 18.08 12.11 17.94
CA TYR A 241 18.20 13.36 17.20
C TYR A 241 17.63 14.56 17.98
N GLY A 242 17.25 14.37 19.24
CA GLY A 242 16.63 15.39 20.08
C GLY A 242 15.25 15.83 19.58
N VAL A 243 14.60 15.03 18.73
CA VAL A 243 13.29 15.32 18.17
C VAL A 243 12.21 14.79 19.11
N ARG A 244 11.13 15.56 19.29
CA ARG A 244 9.97 15.17 20.11
C ARG A 244 8.79 14.86 19.19
N SER A 245 7.91 13.98 19.64
CA SER A 245 6.65 13.74 18.94
C SER A 245 5.78 15.00 18.97
N TYR A 246 5.27 15.38 17.79
CA TYR A 246 4.30 16.46 17.61
C TYR A 246 2.91 15.90 17.30
N GLN A 247 2.66 14.67 17.71
CA GLN A 247 1.36 14.03 17.56
C GLN A 247 0.38 14.61 18.59
N THR A 248 -0.89 14.72 18.21
CA THR A 248 -1.97 15.18 19.11
C THR A 248 -3.04 14.11 19.18
N ASP A 249 -3.42 13.72 20.39
CA ASP A 249 -4.40 12.67 20.62
C ASP A 249 -5.76 13.03 20.00
N ILE A 250 -6.36 12.09 19.29
CA ILE A 250 -7.70 12.23 18.74
C ILE A 250 -8.69 11.85 19.84
N ARG A 251 -9.71 12.69 20.09
CA ARG A 251 -10.70 12.37 21.13
C ARG A 251 -11.70 11.33 20.64
N SER A 252 -12.17 10.48 21.56
CA SER A 252 -13.24 9.50 21.32
C SER A 252 -14.48 10.18 20.71
N GLY A 253 -15.00 9.67 19.58
CA GLY A 253 -16.17 10.22 18.88
C GLY A 253 -15.89 11.13 17.68
N GLU A 254 -14.67 11.65 17.52
CA GLU A 254 -14.33 12.54 16.39
C GLU A 254 -14.27 11.82 15.05
N LEU A 255 -13.99 10.52 15.09
CA LEU A 255 -13.98 9.63 13.92
C LEU A 255 -15.36 9.06 13.58
N GLU A 256 -16.37 9.26 14.44
CA GLU A 256 -17.74 8.76 14.24
C GLU A 256 -18.61 9.73 13.43
N ASN A 257 -18.11 10.94 13.17
CA ASN A 257 -18.74 11.86 12.25
C ASN A 257 -18.80 11.24 10.84
N HIS A 258 -20.03 10.96 10.37
CA HIS A 258 -20.34 10.35 9.07
C HIS A 258 -19.62 10.99 7.87
N GLU A 259 -19.22 12.26 7.96
CA GLU A 259 -18.40 12.92 6.95
C GLU A 259 -17.03 12.24 6.77
N ILE A 260 -16.32 11.88 7.85
CA ILE A 260 -14.97 11.28 7.77
C ILE A 260 -15.03 9.85 7.21
N LEU A 261 -16.02 9.07 7.62
CA LEU A 261 -16.24 7.70 7.12
C LEU A 261 -16.54 7.70 5.60
N CYS A 262 -17.35 8.65 5.13
CA CYS A 262 -17.66 8.79 3.70
C CYS A 262 -16.44 9.23 2.86
N PHE A 263 -15.53 10.06 3.41
CA PHE A 263 -14.29 10.45 2.72
C PHE A 263 -13.24 9.33 2.65
N CYS A 264 -13.20 8.43 3.64
CA CYS A 264 -12.30 7.28 3.61
C CYS A 264 -12.71 6.20 2.58
N GLU A 265 -14.01 6.08 2.27
CA GLU A 265 -14.52 5.10 1.29
C GLU A 265 -14.29 5.53 -0.17
N LEU A 266 -14.19 6.83 -0.45
CA LEU A 266 -14.10 7.36 -1.82
C LEU A 266 -12.68 7.64 -2.34
N ALA A 267 -11.63 7.47 -1.52
CA ALA A 267 -10.30 7.99 -1.84
C ALA A 267 -9.24 6.98 -2.34
N PHE A 268 -9.50 5.67 -2.46
CA PHE A 268 -8.43 4.75 -2.89
C PHE A 268 -8.87 3.58 -3.79
N PRO A 269 -9.17 3.84 -5.09
CA PRO A 269 -9.06 2.82 -6.11
C PRO A 269 -7.62 2.78 -6.65
N VAL A 270 -6.97 1.62 -6.45
CA VAL A 270 -5.84 1.10 -7.25
C VAL A 270 -4.56 1.97 -7.28
N THR A 271 -3.57 1.71 -6.40
CA THR A 271 -2.15 1.87 -6.80
C THR A 271 -1.15 1.22 -5.85
N ILE A 272 -0.04 0.81 -6.44
CA ILE A 272 1.20 0.24 -5.91
C ILE A 272 1.61 0.86 -4.57
N CYS A 273 1.88 0.00 -3.58
CA CYS A 273 2.31 0.41 -2.24
C CYS A 273 3.74 0.94 -2.27
N PHE A 274 3.92 2.25 -2.31
CA PHE A 274 5.15 2.90 -1.86
C PHE A 274 4.89 3.57 -0.51
N ASN A 275 5.52 3.04 0.53
CA ASN A 275 5.54 3.66 1.86
C ASN A 275 6.45 4.89 1.79
N PHE A 276 5.86 6.05 1.50
CA PHE A 276 6.54 7.33 1.65
C PHE A 276 6.47 7.81 3.09
N ILE A 277 7.60 7.72 3.79
CA ILE A 277 7.78 8.46 5.05
C ILE A 277 8.05 9.92 4.68
N VAL A 278 7.03 10.76 4.84
CA VAL A 278 7.19 12.21 4.91
C VAL A 278 7.84 12.53 6.27
N ILE A 279 9.17 12.55 6.30
CA ILE A 279 9.91 13.10 7.45
C ILE A 279 9.74 14.64 7.39
N PRO A 280 9.25 15.30 8.46
CA PRO A 280 9.06 16.75 8.49
C PRO A 280 10.35 17.55 8.21
#